data_AF-A0A2T2N4V8-F1
#
_entry.id   AF-A0A2T2N4V8-F1
#
_cell.length_a   1.000
_cell.length_b   1.000
_cell.length_c   1.000
_cell.angle_alpha   90.00
_cell.angle_beta   90.00
_cell.angle_gamma   90.00
#
_symmetry.space_group_name_H-M   'P 1'
#
loop_
_entity.id
_entity.type
_entity.pdbx_description
1 polymer ?
#
loop_
_entity_poly.entity_id
_entity_poly.type
_entity_poly.pdbx_seq_one_letter_code
_entity_poly.pdbx_strand_id
1 'polypeptide(L)'
;MPKHLRDKRFPQAQPDDRQGTTRTPPPELTAASSTTRFRQGNIGENGRKIPNDSNRWKPYSIASQNLGVNRDHSSFRDQLETPRAKAALDGLAKQTVQTVDAPQLTDAEVKYLSKIKDIRYDLKKGQRTELFHGPTLSIWADSTFVGHVPLQLAFAASTLVREEYSKNNSLKDLTIRGFNTKMAKVALEWLRSNIGKDRPQVFKRSENMEHDLETILAFQGLGMQIYVQPMVNAWYAEIKRRMPDFEWMQIIEKLAPSDEWGMFHGAAARLAHLQFYDKIQDGPAYEAFMSQNPQWVAAIKPIYEKLLTQARDGGDRAQRDLKDKKLTHKEQKDIRRKEKVDLEEAYEQLLLSRIALVKAAGRAGELHGR
;
A
#
# COMPACT_ATOMS: atom_id res chain seq x y z
N MET A 1 -17.18 13.72 20.63
CA MET A 1 -17.73 13.31 19.33
C MET A 1 -17.76 14.52 18.41
N PRO A 2 -17.18 14.46 17.20
CA PRO A 2 -17.30 15.53 16.23
C PRO A 2 -18.77 15.72 15.82
N LYS A 3 -19.23 16.98 15.72
CA LYS A 3 -20.64 17.33 15.44
C LYS A 3 -21.13 16.91 14.04
N HIS A 4 -20.25 16.52 13.12
CA HIS A 4 -20.59 16.18 11.74
C HIS A 4 -20.99 14.72 11.49
N LEU A 5 -20.97 13.85 12.52
CA LEU A 5 -21.28 12.41 12.38
C LEU A 5 -22.73 12.02 12.72
N ARG A 6 -23.65 12.98 12.89
CA ARG A 6 -25.01 12.67 13.38
C ARG A 6 -26.06 12.32 12.32
N ASP A 7 -25.90 12.67 11.05
CA ASP A 7 -27.05 12.60 10.10
C ASP A 7 -26.80 11.95 8.72
N LYS A 8 -25.65 11.33 8.44
CA LYS A 8 -25.43 10.70 7.12
C LYS A 8 -25.94 9.25 7.10
N ARG A 9 -27.23 9.06 6.78
CA ARG A 9 -27.78 7.76 6.32
C ARG A 9 -27.20 7.45 4.94
N PHE A 10 -26.77 6.21 4.72
CA PHE A 10 -26.45 5.72 3.37
C PHE A 10 -27.67 5.89 2.45
N PRO A 11 -27.50 6.30 1.18
CA PRO A 11 -28.59 6.22 0.21
C PRO A 11 -28.97 4.74 0.03
N GLN A 12 -30.17 4.37 0.47
CA GLN A 12 -30.79 3.11 0.08
C GLN A 12 -31.29 3.28 -1.35
N ALA A 13 -30.87 2.39 -2.25
CA ALA A 13 -31.44 2.30 -3.59
C ALA A 13 -32.93 1.98 -3.47
N GLN A 14 -33.79 2.90 -3.92
CA GLN A 14 -35.21 2.62 -4.12
C GLN A 14 -35.42 1.90 -5.46
N PRO A 15 -36.37 0.96 -5.54
CA PRO A 15 -36.77 0.37 -6.81
C PRO A 15 -37.62 1.38 -7.59
N ASP A 16 -37.13 1.80 -8.76
CA ASP A 16 -37.87 2.67 -9.68
C ASP A 16 -38.99 1.89 -10.37
N ASP A 17 -40.21 2.33 -10.11
CA ASP A 17 -41.43 1.91 -10.80
C ASP A 17 -41.84 3.02 -11.79
N ARG A 18 -42.01 2.59 -13.05
CA ARG A 18 -42.86 3.15 -14.12
C ARG A 18 -42.27 4.09 -15.20
N GLN A 19 -42.36 3.54 -16.41
CA GLN A 19 -43.09 4.03 -17.59
C GLN A 19 -42.70 5.38 -18.22
N GLY A 20 -41.97 5.28 -19.34
CA GLY A 20 -42.49 5.60 -20.67
C GLY A 20 -42.79 7.07 -21.02
N THR A 21 -41.98 7.64 -21.91
CA THR A 21 -42.45 8.51 -23.02
C THR A 21 -41.40 8.68 -24.13
N THR A 22 -41.83 8.32 -25.33
CA THR A 22 -41.61 8.92 -26.67
C THR A 22 -40.33 9.68 -27.06
N ARG A 23 -39.75 9.14 -28.15
CA ARG A 23 -38.85 9.68 -29.17
C ARG A 23 -39.04 11.16 -29.58
N THR A 24 -37.91 11.85 -29.79
CA THR A 24 -37.60 12.67 -30.99
C THR A 24 -36.08 12.93 -31.05
N PRO A 25 -35.42 12.82 -32.22
CA PRO A 25 -33.99 13.15 -32.36
C PRO A 25 -33.79 14.58 -32.93
N PRO A 26 -32.66 15.23 -32.61
CA PRO A 26 -32.14 16.28 -33.47
C PRO A 26 -30.63 16.06 -33.74
N PRO A 27 -29.97 16.89 -34.58
CA PRO A 27 -29.61 16.49 -35.93
C PRO A 27 -28.10 16.29 -36.11
N GLU A 28 -27.74 15.73 -37.26
CA GLU A 28 -26.39 15.65 -37.81
C GLU A 28 -25.65 16.99 -37.72
N LEU A 29 -24.46 16.97 -37.13
CA LEU A 29 -23.45 18.00 -37.34
C LEU A 29 -22.22 17.39 -38.02
N THR A 30 -22.01 17.95 -39.19
CA THR A 30 -20.99 17.67 -40.19
C THR A 30 -19.56 17.89 -39.70
N ALA A 31 -18.67 17.11 -40.31
CA ALA A 31 -17.23 17.17 -40.20
C ALA A 31 -16.61 18.57 -40.40
N ALA A 32 -15.57 18.86 -39.61
CA ALA A 32 -14.56 19.85 -39.97
C ALA A 32 -13.17 19.28 -39.67
N SER A 33 -12.48 18.90 -40.73
CA SER A 33 -11.07 18.54 -40.78
C SER A 33 -10.22 19.77 -40.46
N SER A 34 -9.38 19.69 -39.43
CA SER A 34 -8.33 20.68 -39.17
C SER A 34 -6.97 20.00 -39.29
N THR A 35 -6.42 20.09 -40.50
CA THR A 35 -5.03 19.80 -40.85
C THR A 35 -4.14 20.87 -40.22
N THR A 36 -3.31 20.51 -39.24
CA THR A 36 -2.19 21.37 -38.81
C THR A 36 -0.87 20.70 -39.17
N ARG A 37 -0.22 21.29 -40.18
CA ARG A 37 1.11 20.97 -40.68
C ARG A 37 2.14 21.94 -40.06
N PHE A 38 3.33 21.39 -39.80
CA PHE A 38 4.64 22.06 -39.66
C PHE A 38 4.90 23.05 -38.52
N ARG A 39 5.84 22.68 -37.64
CA ARG A 39 7.13 23.39 -37.56
C ARG A 39 8.23 22.48 -36.98
N GLN A 40 9.18 22.09 -37.85
CA GLN A 40 10.52 21.69 -37.44
C GLN A 40 11.21 22.94 -36.88
N GLY A 41 11.64 22.86 -35.63
CA GLY A 41 12.39 23.90 -34.93
C GLY A 41 13.77 23.36 -34.55
N ASN A 42 14.76 23.94 -35.20
CA ASN A 42 16.21 23.78 -35.08
C ASN A 42 16.80 23.32 -33.74
N ILE A 43 17.76 22.42 -33.93
CA ILE A 43 18.92 22.10 -33.10
C ILE A 43 19.58 23.40 -32.62
N GLY A 44 19.63 23.59 -31.31
CA GLY A 44 20.43 24.60 -30.64
C GLY A 44 21.41 23.90 -29.71
N GLU A 45 22.64 23.72 -30.18
CA GLU A 45 23.79 23.37 -29.37
C GLU A 45 23.97 24.40 -28.25
N ASN A 46 23.94 23.94 -27.01
CA ASN A 46 24.58 24.65 -25.90
C ASN A 46 25.05 23.62 -24.87
N GLY A 47 26.31 23.25 -25.00
CA GLY A 47 27.03 22.45 -24.01
C GLY A 47 27.10 23.20 -22.68
N ARG A 48 26.35 22.73 -21.69
CA ARG A 48 26.66 22.95 -20.28
C ARG A 48 26.72 21.61 -19.57
N LYS A 49 27.92 21.28 -19.10
CA LYS A 49 28.18 20.13 -18.21
C LYS A 49 27.36 20.32 -16.94
N ILE A 50 26.32 19.50 -16.76
CA ILE A 50 25.59 19.38 -15.50
C ILE A 50 26.43 18.46 -14.60
N PRO A 51 26.84 18.87 -13.39
CA PRO A 51 27.50 17.97 -12.47
C PRO A 51 26.53 16.86 -12.03
N ASN A 52 26.99 15.63 -12.22
CA ASN A 52 26.32 14.40 -11.84
C ASN A 52 26.38 14.25 -10.30
N ASP A 53 25.41 14.83 -9.61
CA ASP A 53 25.28 14.73 -8.15
C ASP A 53 24.12 13.80 -7.78
N SER A 54 24.14 12.58 -8.34
CA SER A 54 23.24 11.50 -7.93
C SER A 54 23.91 10.66 -6.84
N ASN A 55 23.97 11.16 -5.60
CA ASN A 55 24.03 10.36 -4.36
C ASN A 55 24.15 11.24 -3.10
N ARG A 56 23.10 12.00 -2.75
CA ARG A 56 22.94 12.48 -1.37
C ARG A 56 21.49 12.72 -1.00
N TRP A 57 20.75 11.62 -0.86
CA TRP A 57 19.50 11.64 -0.10
C TRP A 57 19.82 11.85 1.39
N LYS A 58 19.78 13.09 1.85
CA LYS A 58 19.66 13.39 3.28
C LYS A 58 18.17 13.30 3.65
N PRO A 59 17.79 12.60 4.74
CA PRO A 59 16.40 12.55 5.16
C PRO A 59 15.95 13.93 5.64
N TYR A 60 14.87 14.44 5.06
CA TYR A 60 14.12 15.57 5.59
C TYR A 60 13.53 15.17 6.95
N SER A 61 14.06 15.76 8.01
CA SER A 61 13.42 15.83 9.33
C SER A 61 12.23 16.78 9.21
N ILE A 62 11.04 16.23 9.03
CA ILE A 62 9.79 16.98 9.21
C ILE A 62 9.41 16.80 10.68
N ALA A 63 9.47 17.91 11.42
CA ALA A 63 8.90 18.03 12.74
C ALA A 63 7.40 17.69 12.68
N SER A 64 7.05 16.48 13.10
CA SER A 64 5.68 16.04 13.25
C SER A 64 5.10 16.65 14.52
N GLN A 65 4.17 17.58 14.36
CA GLN A 65 3.22 17.90 15.42
C GLN A 65 2.41 16.65 15.75
N ASN A 66 2.35 16.36 17.05
CA ASN A 66 1.70 15.21 17.68
C ASN A 66 0.23 15.08 17.28
N LEU A 67 -0.06 14.22 16.31
CA LEU A 67 -1.32 13.50 16.24
C LEU A 67 -0.94 12.03 16.42
N GLY A 68 -1.28 11.47 17.59
CA GLY A 68 -1.04 10.08 17.98
C GLY A 68 -1.84 9.09 17.15
N VAL A 69 -1.59 9.08 15.84
CA VAL A 69 -2.03 8.03 14.93
C VAL A 69 -0.95 6.97 14.99
N ASN A 70 -1.27 5.82 15.59
CA ASN A 70 -0.47 4.61 15.44
C ASN A 70 -0.18 4.43 13.95
N ARG A 71 1.06 4.71 13.54
CA ARG A 71 1.53 4.31 12.22
C ARG A 71 1.76 2.82 12.30
N ASP A 72 0.72 2.05 11.98
CA ASP A 72 0.88 0.67 11.54
C ASP A 72 1.74 0.72 10.28
N HIS A 73 3.05 0.62 10.48
CA HIS A 73 4.04 0.39 9.45
C HIS A 73 4.02 -1.10 9.06
N SER A 74 2.84 -1.67 8.77
CA SER A 74 2.79 -2.91 8.02
C SER A 74 3.44 -2.59 6.68
N SER A 75 4.61 -3.16 6.43
CA SER A 75 5.27 -2.96 5.16
C SER A 75 4.36 -3.55 4.07
N PHE A 76 4.40 -2.99 2.86
CA PHE A 76 3.60 -3.52 1.74
C PHE A 76 3.87 -5.03 1.49
N ARG A 77 5.05 -5.50 1.88
CA ARG A 77 5.42 -6.92 1.91
C ARG A 77 4.44 -7.74 2.76
N ASP A 78 4.07 -7.25 3.94
CA ASP A 78 3.16 -7.94 4.87
C ASP A 78 1.72 -7.99 4.35
N GLN A 79 1.33 -7.06 3.46
CA GLN A 79 0.00 -7.03 2.85
C GLN A 79 -0.11 -7.95 1.62
N LEU A 80 0.95 -8.05 0.82
CA LEU A 80 1.02 -9.00 -0.30
C LEU A 80 1.18 -10.45 0.16
N GLU A 81 1.76 -10.69 1.34
CA GLU A 81 1.93 -12.03 1.91
C GLU A 81 0.72 -12.50 2.73
N THR A 82 -0.40 -11.75 2.75
CA THR A 82 -1.63 -12.26 3.37
C THR A 82 -2.11 -13.53 2.65
N PRO A 83 -2.58 -14.58 3.36
CA PRO A 83 -3.11 -15.79 2.75
C PRO A 83 -4.16 -15.53 1.67
N ARG A 84 -4.85 -14.39 1.79
CA ARG A 84 -5.92 -13.95 0.91
C ARG A 84 -5.40 -13.27 -0.38
N ALA A 85 -4.46 -12.32 -0.28
CA ALA A 85 -3.79 -11.76 -1.46
C ALA A 85 -3.02 -12.84 -2.24
N LYS A 86 -2.43 -13.80 -1.51
CA LYS A 86 -1.84 -15.00 -2.10
C LYS A 86 -2.90 -15.86 -2.80
N ALA A 87 -4.08 -16.06 -2.21
CA ALA A 87 -5.18 -16.80 -2.87
C ALA A 87 -5.71 -16.13 -4.14
N ALA A 88 -5.75 -14.79 -4.20
CA ALA A 88 -6.12 -14.05 -5.40
C ALA A 88 -5.07 -14.18 -6.51
N LEU A 89 -3.78 -14.05 -6.16
CA LEU A 89 -2.67 -14.32 -7.08
C LEU A 89 -2.60 -15.79 -7.51
N ASP A 90 -2.87 -16.72 -6.59
CA ASP A 90 -2.97 -18.14 -6.87
C ASP A 90 -4.20 -18.45 -7.74
N GLY A 91 -5.27 -17.66 -7.65
CA GLY A 91 -6.44 -17.74 -8.52
C GLY A 91 -6.10 -17.38 -9.97
N LEU A 92 -5.22 -16.40 -10.16
CA LEU A 92 -4.61 -16.10 -11.47
C LEU A 92 -3.67 -17.22 -11.93
N ALA A 93 -2.87 -17.77 -11.02
CA ALA A 93 -1.88 -18.81 -11.34
C ALA A 93 -2.47 -20.22 -11.54
N LYS A 94 -3.64 -20.53 -10.95
CA LYS A 94 -4.31 -21.85 -11.04
C LYS A 94 -4.99 -22.13 -12.38
N GLN A 95 -4.88 -21.24 -13.36
CA GLN A 95 -5.52 -21.42 -14.66
C GLN A 95 -4.70 -22.32 -15.59
N THR A 96 -4.90 -23.64 -15.41
CA THR A 96 -4.60 -24.77 -16.32
C THR A 96 -3.38 -24.57 -17.24
N VAL A 97 -2.21 -24.97 -16.74
CA VAL A 97 -1.05 -25.30 -17.57
C VAL A 97 -1.38 -26.58 -18.33
N GLN A 98 -1.50 -26.50 -19.67
CA GLN A 98 -1.50 -27.68 -20.51
C GLN A 98 -0.04 -28.08 -20.77
N THR A 99 0.41 -29.20 -20.21
CA THR A 99 1.73 -29.77 -20.50
C THR A 99 1.63 -30.67 -21.72
N VAL A 100 2.31 -30.31 -22.81
CA VAL A 100 2.56 -31.20 -23.95
C VAL A 100 3.89 -31.92 -23.71
N ASP A 101 3.96 -33.22 -24.01
CA ASP A 101 5.11 -34.11 -23.77
C ASP A 101 6.46 -33.40 -23.95
N ALA A 102 7.08 -33.06 -22.83
CA ALA A 102 8.34 -32.36 -22.77
C ALA A 102 9.49 -33.38 -22.65
N PRO A 103 10.65 -33.11 -23.26
CA PRO A 103 11.83 -33.95 -23.06
C PRO A 103 12.14 -34.04 -21.57
N GLN A 104 12.30 -35.26 -21.07
CA GLN A 104 12.65 -35.49 -19.67
C GLN A 104 14.07 -34.97 -19.41
N LEU A 105 14.21 -34.10 -18.41
CA LEU A 105 15.50 -33.61 -17.96
C LEU A 105 16.20 -34.71 -17.15
N THR A 106 17.51 -34.79 -17.29
CA THR A 106 18.34 -35.72 -16.52
C THR A 106 18.34 -35.33 -15.03
N ASP A 107 18.57 -36.29 -14.14
CA ASP A 107 18.68 -36.02 -12.69
C ASP A 107 19.75 -34.96 -12.37
N ALA A 108 20.81 -34.91 -13.17
CA ALA A 108 21.86 -33.90 -13.08
C ALA A 108 21.34 -32.49 -13.38
N GLU A 109 20.49 -32.33 -14.40
CA GLU A 109 19.86 -31.05 -14.75
C GLU A 109 18.86 -30.61 -13.69
N VAL A 110 18.02 -31.52 -13.18
CA VAL A 110 17.09 -31.24 -12.07
C VAL A 110 17.86 -30.75 -10.83
N LYS A 111 18.95 -31.43 -10.48
CA LYS A 111 19.83 -31.06 -9.36
C LYS A 111 20.56 -29.73 -9.62
N TYR A 112 20.83 -29.37 -10.86
CA TYR A 112 21.40 -28.07 -11.21
C TYR A 112 20.35 -26.96 -11.07
N LEU A 113 19.15 -27.14 -11.62
CA LEU A 113 18.05 -26.16 -11.58
C LEU A 113 17.67 -25.77 -10.14
N SER A 114 17.65 -26.73 -9.21
CA SER A 114 17.34 -26.45 -7.79
C SER A 114 18.39 -25.60 -7.07
N LYS A 115 19.59 -25.46 -7.63
CA LYS A 115 20.69 -24.64 -7.08
C LYS A 115 20.79 -23.27 -7.74
N ILE A 116 20.03 -23.00 -8.79
CA ILE A 116 20.08 -21.72 -9.50
C ILE A 116 19.61 -20.61 -8.56
N LYS A 117 20.50 -19.64 -8.35
CA LYS A 117 20.22 -18.46 -7.54
C LYS A 117 19.48 -17.39 -8.33
N ASP A 118 18.87 -16.45 -7.63
CA ASP A 118 18.20 -15.30 -8.23
C ASP A 118 19.20 -14.40 -9.01
N ILE A 119 18.83 -14.00 -10.22
CA ILE A 119 19.69 -13.20 -11.12
C ILE A 119 20.12 -11.84 -10.54
N ARG A 120 19.41 -11.31 -9.53
CA ARG A 120 19.58 -9.95 -9.02
C ARG A 120 20.76 -9.79 -8.07
N TYR A 121 21.00 -10.77 -7.23
CA TYR A 121 21.89 -10.60 -6.08
C TYR A 121 23.14 -11.45 -6.18
N ASP A 122 23.02 -12.68 -6.66
CA ASP A 122 24.04 -13.69 -6.39
C ASP A 122 24.86 -14.10 -7.61
N LEU A 123 24.45 -13.69 -8.80
CA LEU A 123 25.11 -14.08 -10.04
C LEU A 123 26.00 -12.96 -10.56
N LYS A 124 27.26 -13.30 -10.87
CA LYS A 124 28.15 -12.43 -11.63
C LYS A 124 27.75 -12.43 -13.11
N LYS A 125 28.23 -11.46 -13.88
CA LYS A 125 27.95 -11.33 -15.32
C LYS A 125 28.17 -12.63 -16.09
N GLY A 126 29.32 -13.29 -15.91
CA GLY A 126 29.62 -14.58 -16.57
C GLY A 126 28.60 -15.67 -16.25
N GLN A 127 28.23 -15.81 -14.98
CA GLN A 127 27.23 -16.79 -14.54
C GLN A 127 25.83 -16.49 -15.08
N ARG A 128 25.48 -15.20 -15.27
CA ARG A 128 24.23 -14.83 -15.92
C ARG A 128 24.23 -15.20 -17.41
N THR A 129 25.36 -15.04 -18.10
CA THR A 129 25.49 -15.44 -19.51
C THR A 129 25.31 -16.94 -19.69
N GLU A 130 25.81 -17.75 -18.75
CA GLU A 130 25.63 -19.22 -18.78
C GLU A 130 24.15 -19.64 -18.81
N LEU A 131 23.25 -18.85 -18.18
CA LEU A 131 21.81 -19.13 -18.16
C LEU A 131 21.12 -19.07 -19.53
N PHE A 132 21.79 -18.56 -20.58
CA PHE A 132 21.25 -18.54 -21.94
C PHE A 132 21.33 -19.88 -22.65
N HIS A 133 22.08 -20.84 -22.13
CA HIS A 133 22.28 -22.13 -22.76
C HIS A 133 21.25 -23.16 -22.29
N GLY A 134 21.08 -24.21 -23.10
CA GLY A 134 20.23 -25.34 -22.79
C GLY A 134 18.81 -25.25 -23.38
N PRO A 135 17.87 -26.03 -22.84
CA PRO A 135 16.51 -26.12 -23.37
C PRO A 135 15.76 -24.80 -23.20
N THR A 136 14.78 -24.58 -24.07
CA THR A 136 13.95 -23.37 -24.05
C THR A 136 12.51 -23.70 -23.64
N LEU A 137 11.93 -22.76 -22.91
CA LEU A 137 10.54 -22.70 -22.49
C LEU A 137 9.79 -21.76 -23.44
N SER A 138 8.70 -22.22 -24.03
CA SER A 138 7.77 -21.36 -24.78
C SER A 138 6.82 -20.66 -23.82
N ILE A 139 6.66 -19.35 -23.98
CA ILE A 139 5.74 -18.55 -23.18
C ILE A 139 4.54 -18.17 -24.04
N TRP A 140 3.35 -18.43 -23.52
CA TRP A 140 2.07 -18.13 -24.14
C TRP A 140 1.26 -17.20 -23.23
N ALA A 141 0.62 -16.19 -23.81
CA ALA A 141 -0.36 -15.34 -23.14
C ALA A 141 -1.73 -15.67 -23.74
N ASP A 142 -2.57 -16.33 -22.95
CA ASP A 142 -3.76 -17.02 -23.42
C ASP A 142 -3.42 -17.97 -24.59
N SER A 143 -3.99 -17.77 -25.77
CA SER A 143 -3.69 -18.55 -26.98
C SER A 143 -2.59 -17.92 -27.85
N THR A 144 -1.99 -16.82 -27.42
CA THR A 144 -1.03 -16.06 -28.24
C THR A 144 0.40 -16.35 -27.82
N PHE A 145 1.22 -16.76 -28.78
CA PHE A 145 2.65 -16.96 -28.56
C PHE A 145 3.37 -15.64 -28.23
N VAL A 146 4.09 -15.61 -27.10
CA VAL A 146 4.84 -14.44 -26.63
C VAL A 146 6.30 -14.53 -27.09
N GLY A 147 6.94 -15.68 -26.85
CA GLY A 147 8.34 -15.92 -27.19
C GLY A 147 8.95 -17.11 -26.44
N HIS A 148 10.21 -17.42 -26.76
CA HIS A 148 10.99 -18.46 -26.06
C HIS A 148 11.92 -17.87 -25.01
N VAL A 149 12.17 -18.58 -23.91
CA VAL A 149 13.15 -18.20 -22.88
C VAL A 149 13.96 -19.43 -22.51
N PRO A 150 15.30 -19.35 -22.42
CA PRO A 150 16.10 -20.44 -21.86
C PRO A 150 15.58 -20.86 -20.47
N LEU A 151 15.41 -22.16 -20.26
CA LEU A 151 14.77 -22.69 -19.05
C LEU A 151 15.52 -22.28 -17.78
N GLN A 152 16.87 -22.31 -17.82
CA GLN A 152 17.71 -21.91 -16.69
C GLN A 152 17.50 -20.44 -16.31
N LEU A 153 17.41 -19.56 -17.32
CA LEU A 153 17.11 -18.15 -17.12
C LEU A 153 15.70 -17.93 -16.56
N ALA A 154 14.70 -18.64 -17.09
CA ALA A 154 13.33 -18.58 -16.60
C ALA A 154 13.27 -19.04 -15.13
N PHE A 155 13.97 -20.11 -14.79
CA PHE A 155 14.16 -20.58 -13.41
C PHE A 155 14.82 -19.54 -12.51
N ALA A 156 15.88 -18.90 -12.98
CA ALA A 156 16.59 -17.91 -12.20
C ALA A 156 15.73 -16.67 -11.90
N ALA A 157 14.79 -16.34 -12.79
CA ALA A 157 14.01 -15.11 -12.72
C ALA A 157 12.58 -15.28 -12.17
N SER A 158 11.91 -16.41 -12.43
CA SER A 158 10.49 -16.61 -12.16
C SER A 158 10.25 -17.60 -11.03
N THR A 159 9.50 -17.19 -10.01
CA THR A 159 9.03 -18.11 -8.97
C THR A 159 7.98 -19.08 -9.51
N LEU A 160 7.12 -18.62 -10.41
CA LEU A 160 6.08 -19.45 -11.04
C LEU A 160 6.68 -20.60 -11.85
N VAL A 161 7.72 -20.34 -12.63
CA VAL A 161 8.42 -21.39 -13.40
C VAL A 161 9.00 -22.45 -12.48
N ARG A 162 9.59 -22.06 -11.34
CA ARG A 162 10.10 -23.01 -10.34
C ARG A 162 8.96 -23.87 -9.78
N GLU A 163 7.86 -23.24 -9.39
CA GLU A 163 6.70 -23.92 -8.80
C GLU A 163 6.06 -24.90 -9.78
N GLU A 164 5.81 -24.49 -11.03
CA GLU A 164 5.22 -25.35 -12.06
C GLU A 164 6.14 -26.51 -12.44
N TYR A 165 7.43 -26.25 -12.56
CA TYR A 165 8.38 -27.31 -12.83
C TYR A 165 8.48 -28.30 -11.67
N SER A 166 8.48 -27.83 -10.41
CA SER A 166 8.50 -28.72 -9.24
C SER A 166 7.30 -29.66 -9.16
N LYS A 167 6.18 -29.34 -9.82
CA LYS A 167 5.00 -30.21 -9.90
C LYS A 167 5.13 -31.28 -10.99
N ASN A 168 5.64 -30.91 -12.17
CA ASN A 168 5.57 -31.75 -13.37
C ASN A 168 6.92 -32.39 -13.78
N ASN A 169 8.03 -32.02 -13.13
CA ASN A 169 9.42 -32.39 -13.47
C ASN A 169 9.80 -32.16 -14.94
N SER A 170 8.99 -31.40 -15.67
CA SER A 170 9.18 -31.04 -17.06
C SER A 170 8.31 -29.83 -17.36
N LEU A 171 8.83 -28.87 -18.13
CA LEU A 171 8.10 -27.66 -18.51
C LEU A 171 8.61 -27.17 -19.86
N LYS A 172 7.81 -27.40 -20.91
CA LYS A 172 8.09 -26.95 -22.28
C LYS A 172 7.30 -25.71 -22.67
N ASP A 173 6.08 -25.60 -22.16
CA ASP A 173 5.18 -24.49 -22.40
C ASP A 173 4.70 -23.93 -21.06
N LEU A 174 4.73 -22.60 -20.92
CA LEU A 174 4.09 -21.88 -19.83
C LEU A 174 3.02 -20.98 -20.44
N THR A 175 1.76 -21.24 -20.11
CA THR A 175 0.63 -20.42 -20.52
C THR A 175 0.15 -19.57 -19.36
N ILE A 176 0.02 -18.27 -19.60
CA ILE A 176 -0.39 -17.28 -18.61
C ILE A 176 -1.68 -16.64 -19.12
N ARG A 177 -2.75 -16.64 -18.33
CA ARG A 177 -4.08 -16.23 -18.81
C ARG A 177 -4.50 -14.86 -18.32
N GLY A 178 -5.23 -14.13 -19.16
CA GLY A 178 -5.81 -12.83 -18.78
C GLY A 178 -4.78 -11.69 -18.72
N PHE A 179 -3.70 -11.78 -19.48
CA PHE A 179 -2.64 -10.76 -19.51
C PHE A 179 -2.44 -10.16 -20.89
N ASN A 180 -2.09 -8.88 -20.92
CA ASN A 180 -1.74 -8.20 -22.15
C ASN A 180 -0.46 -8.82 -22.77
N THR A 181 -0.62 -9.48 -23.92
CA THR A 181 0.48 -10.13 -24.67
C THR A 181 1.63 -9.16 -24.95
N LYS A 182 1.35 -7.88 -25.21
CA LYS A 182 2.37 -6.86 -25.46
C LYS A 182 3.26 -6.68 -24.24
N MET A 183 2.67 -6.60 -23.04
CA MET A 183 3.45 -6.44 -21.80
C MET A 183 4.20 -7.71 -21.42
N ALA A 184 3.66 -8.89 -21.73
CA ALA A 184 4.41 -10.14 -21.58
C ALA A 184 5.66 -10.14 -22.47
N LYS A 185 5.58 -9.64 -23.72
CA LYS A 185 6.76 -9.49 -24.60
C LYS A 185 7.79 -8.53 -24.02
N VAL A 186 7.34 -7.39 -23.49
CA VAL A 186 8.21 -6.42 -22.79
C VAL A 186 8.93 -7.08 -21.62
N ALA A 187 8.25 -7.93 -20.84
CA ALA A 187 8.86 -8.64 -19.73
C ALA A 187 9.98 -9.61 -20.18
N LEU A 188 9.75 -10.35 -21.27
CA LEU A 188 10.75 -11.26 -21.84
C LEU A 188 11.94 -10.50 -22.44
N GLU A 189 11.68 -9.41 -23.15
CA GLU A 189 12.74 -8.56 -23.70
C GLU A 189 13.57 -7.92 -22.60
N TRP A 190 12.92 -7.42 -21.55
CA TRP A 190 13.60 -6.93 -20.37
C TRP A 190 14.51 -8.00 -19.78
N LEU A 191 14.01 -9.24 -19.60
CA LEU A 191 14.79 -10.33 -19.03
C LEU A 191 16.06 -10.61 -19.86
N ARG A 192 15.92 -10.70 -21.19
CA ARG A 192 17.05 -10.88 -22.12
C ARG A 192 18.04 -9.72 -22.05
N SER A 193 17.56 -8.49 -21.97
CA SER A 193 18.42 -7.29 -21.96
C SER A 193 19.24 -7.13 -20.67
N ASN A 194 18.84 -7.75 -19.56
CA ASN A 194 19.46 -7.56 -18.25
C ASN A 194 20.60 -8.51 -17.94
N ILE A 195 20.77 -9.57 -18.72
CA ILE A 195 21.78 -10.60 -18.48
C ILE A 195 23.19 -10.07 -18.74
N GLY A 196 23.37 -9.32 -19.83
CA GLY A 196 24.65 -8.73 -20.20
C GLY A 196 25.07 -7.52 -19.36
N LYS A 197 24.17 -7.00 -18.52
CA LYS A 197 24.42 -5.83 -17.66
C LYS A 197 25.14 -6.29 -16.38
N ASP A 198 25.96 -5.42 -15.79
CA ASP A 198 26.65 -5.73 -14.53
C ASP A 198 25.68 -5.88 -13.35
N ARG A 199 24.57 -5.13 -13.38
CA ARG A 199 23.45 -5.22 -12.45
C ARG A 199 22.13 -5.20 -13.21
N PRO A 200 21.18 -6.10 -12.90
CA PRO A 200 19.84 -6.03 -13.46
C PRO A 200 19.16 -4.71 -13.10
N GLN A 201 18.56 -4.05 -14.10
CA GLN A 201 17.84 -2.80 -13.96
C GLN A 201 16.41 -3.06 -13.53
N VAL A 202 16.04 -2.62 -12.33
CA VAL A 202 14.63 -2.64 -11.91
C VAL A 202 13.77 -1.67 -12.72
N PHE A 203 12.48 -1.99 -12.86
CA PHE A 203 11.53 -1.07 -13.48
C PHE A 203 11.32 0.14 -12.58
N LYS A 204 11.38 1.32 -13.19
CA LYS A 204 11.04 2.59 -12.55
C LYS A 204 9.65 3.00 -12.99
N ARG A 205 8.94 3.71 -12.11
CA ARG A 205 7.65 4.34 -12.41
C ARG A 205 7.77 5.24 -13.65
N SER A 206 6.85 5.12 -14.59
CA SER A 206 6.68 6.06 -15.70
C SER A 206 5.63 7.13 -15.37
N GLU A 207 5.29 7.99 -16.33
CA GLU A 207 4.19 8.95 -16.18
C GLU A 207 2.82 8.33 -16.53
N ASN A 208 2.81 7.19 -17.22
CA ASN A 208 1.59 6.53 -17.66
C ASN A 208 1.22 5.40 -16.70
N MET A 209 0.18 5.62 -15.89
CA MET A 209 -0.31 4.63 -14.92
C MET A 209 -0.78 3.34 -15.58
N GLU A 210 -1.57 3.42 -16.66
CA GLU A 210 -2.10 2.23 -17.35
C GLU A 210 -0.94 1.33 -17.79
N HIS A 211 0.05 1.91 -18.46
CA HIS A 211 1.24 1.16 -18.91
C HIS A 211 2.01 0.51 -17.74
N ASP A 212 2.20 1.24 -16.64
CA ASP A 212 2.90 0.72 -15.47
C ASP A 212 2.10 -0.42 -14.79
N LEU A 213 0.78 -0.29 -14.67
CA LEU A 213 -0.07 -1.32 -14.08
C LEU A 213 -0.12 -2.57 -14.96
N GLU A 214 -0.25 -2.42 -16.29
CA GLU A 214 -0.16 -3.56 -17.22
C GLU A 214 1.22 -4.25 -17.13
N THR A 215 2.30 -3.47 -16.99
CA THR A 215 3.66 -4.00 -16.77
C THR A 215 3.74 -4.77 -15.46
N ILE A 216 3.22 -4.21 -14.37
CA ILE A 216 3.17 -4.87 -13.06
C ILE A 216 2.46 -6.22 -13.17
N LEU A 217 1.28 -6.25 -13.80
CA LEU A 217 0.48 -7.46 -13.96
C LEU A 217 1.23 -8.51 -14.80
N ALA A 218 1.81 -8.13 -15.93
CA ALA A 218 2.58 -9.07 -16.74
C ALA A 218 3.76 -9.68 -15.98
N PHE A 219 4.48 -8.89 -15.18
CA PHE A 219 5.57 -9.39 -14.34
C PHE A 219 5.06 -10.26 -13.19
N GLN A 220 3.94 -9.91 -12.55
CA GLN A 220 3.32 -10.74 -11.52
C GLN A 220 2.84 -12.08 -12.09
N GLY A 221 2.19 -12.08 -13.25
CA GLY A 221 1.75 -13.28 -13.96
C GLY A 221 2.90 -14.19 -14.38
N LEU A 222 4.08 -13.62 -14.66
CA LEU A 222 5.31 -14.37 -14.92
C LEU A 222 6.04 -14.83 -13.65
N GLY A 223 5.53 -14.60 -12.43
CA GLY A 223 6.24 -14.89 -11.19
C GLY A 223 7.52 -14.05 -11.01
N MET A 224 7.54 -12.87 -11.62
CA MET A 224 8.64 -11.91 -11.70
C MET A 224 8.30 -10.60 -10.95
N GLN A 225 7.41 -10.67 -9.96
CA GLN A 225 6.89 -9.53 -9.19
C GLN A 225 7.99 -8.66 -8.58
N ILE A 226 9.13 -9.25 -8.24
CA ILE A 226 10.18 -8.57 -7.51
C ILE A 226 10.97 -7.55 -8.36
N TYR A 227 10.94 -7.67 -9.68
CA TYR A 227 11.57 -6.72 -10.61
C TYR A 227 10.75 -5.44 -10.81
N VAL A 228 9.44 -5.53 -10.55
CA VAL A 228 8.49 -4.40 -10.61
C VAL A 228 8.15 -3.85 -9.23
N GLN A 229 8.68 -4.44 -8.15
CA GLN A 229 8.42 -3.99 -6.78
C GLN A 229 8.67 -2.49 -6.54
N PRO A 230 9.74 -1.86 -7.09
CA PRO A 230 9.92 -0.41 -6.94
C PRO A 230 8.81 0.41 -7.60
N MET A 231 8.32 -0.02 -8.77
CA MET A 231 7.19 0.61 -9.48
C MET A 231 5.89 0.46 -8.67
N VAL A 232 5.63 -0.74 -8.14
CA VAL A 232 4.50 -1.01 -7.25
C VAL A 232 4.54 -0.11 -6.01
N ASN A 233 5.69 -0.01 -5.34
CA ASN A 233 5.85 0.86 -4.17
C ASN A 233 5.63 2.34 -4.51
N ALA A 234 6.08 2.79 -5.68
CA ALA A 234 5.92 4.17 -6.11
C ALA A 234 4.45 4.54 -6.38
N TRP A 235 3.70 3.68 -7.08
CA TRP A 235 2.26 3.89 -7.30
C TRP A 235 1.46 3.81 -6.01
N TYR A 236 1.79 2.87 -5.13
CA TYR A 236 1.12 2.76 -3.83
C TYR A 236 1.37 3.99 -2.95
N ALA A 237 2.59 4.54 -2.97
CA ALA A 237 2.91 5.80 -2.30
C ALA A 237 2.14 6.98 -2.90
N GLU A 238 1.99 7.02 -4.22
CA GLU A 238 1.21 8.04 -4.93
C GLU A 238 -0.27 7.99 -4.51
N ILE A 239 -0.90 6.80 -4.57
CA ILE A 239 -2.30 6.57 -4.16
C ILE A 239 -2.52 7.01 -2.71
N LYS A 240 -1.58 6.73 -1.81
CA LYS A 240 -1.70 7.13 -0.40
C LYS A 240 -1.61 8.63 -0.17
N ARG A 241 -0.83 9.35 -0.99
CA ARG A 241 -0.54 10.78 -0.79
C ARG A 241 -1.54 11.68 -1.51
N ARG A 242 -1.90 11.34 -2.74
CA ARG A 242 -2.74 12.17 -3.60
C ARG A 242 -4.23 11.88 -3.35
N MET A 243 -5.08 12.81 -3.79
CA MET A 243 -6.49 12.52 -4.07
C MET A 243 -6.52 11.61 -5.31
N PRO A 244 -7.12 10.41 -5.26
CA PRO A 244 -7.24 9.57 -6.45
C PRO A 244 -8.07 10.30 -7.51
N ASP A 245 -7.54 10.37 -8.72
CA ASP A 245 -8.31 10.81 -9.89
C ASP A 245 -9.33 9.72 -10.26
N PHE A 246 -10.53 10.11 -10.71
CA PHE A 246 -11.53 9.15 -11.16
C PHE A 246 -11.03 8.35 -12.37
N GLU A 247 -10.24 8.97 -13.25
CA GLU A 247 -9.59 8.27 -14.37
C GLU A 247 -8.62 7.18 -13.87
N TRP A 248 -7.83 7.47 -12.83
CA TRP A 248 -6.92 6.49 -12.23
C TRP A 248 -7.67 5.31 -11.64
N MET A 249 -8.80 5.57 -10.98
CA MET A 249 -9.62 4.52 -10.39
C MET A 249 -10.25 3.63 -11.45
N GLN A 250 -10.72 4.20 -12.57
CA GLN A 250 -11.21 3.42 -13.71
C GLN A 250 -10.10 2.55 -14.33
N ILE A 251 -8.88 3.06 -14.46
CA ILE A 251 -7.73 2.28 -14.93
C ILE A 251 -7.43 1.13 -13.96
N ILE A 252 -7.41 1.40 -12.65
CA ILE A 252 -7.16 0.39 -11.62
C ILE A 252 -8.24 -0.69 -11.67
N GLU A 253 -9.53 -0.31 -11.75
CA GLU A 253 -10.65 -1.25 -11.82
C GLU A 253 -10.61 -2.10 -13.10
N LYS A 254 -10.39 -1.47 -14.26
CA LYS A 254 -10.29 -2.16 -15.56
C LYS A 254 -9.17 -3.20 -15.58
N LEU A 255 -8.03 -2.90 -14.94
CA LEU A 255 -6.86 -3.77 -14.93
C LEU A 255 -6.81 -4.71 -13.73
N ALA A 256 -7.60 -4.48 -12.69
CA ALA A 256 -7.60 -5.30 -11.49
C ALA A 256 -8.06 -6.73 -11.83
N PRO A 257 -7.21 -7.75 -11.63
CA PRO A 257 -7.63 -9.13 -11.89
C PRO A 257 -8.65 -9.63 -10.87
N SER A 258 -8.71 -8.98 -9.70
CA SER A 258 -9.75 -9.16 -8.68
C SER A 258 -9.86 -7.89 -7.82
N ASP A 259 -10.97 -7.77 -7.11
CA ASP A 259 -11.19 -6.78 -6.05
C ASP A 259 -10.21 -6.93 -4.87
N GLU A 260 -9.59 -8.10 -4.72
CA GLU A 260 -8.54 -8.36 -3.72
C GLU A 260 -7.14 -7.91 -4.16
N TRP A 261 -6.97 -7.44 -5.41
CA TRP A 261 -5.68 -6.96 -5.87
C TRP A 261 -5.20 -5.75 -5.05
N GLY A 262 -3.95 -5.81 -4.56
CA GLY A 262 -3.46 -4.87 -3.54
C GLY A 262 -3.51 -3.38 -3.93
N MET A 263 -3.41 -3.07 -5.23
CA MET A 263 -3.58 -1.70 -5.73
C MET A 263 -5.03 -1.23 -5.67
N PHE A 264 -5.97 -2.06 -6.11
CA PHE A 264 -7.41 -1.80 -6.00
C PHE A 264 -7.81 -1.61 -4.54
N HIS A 265 -7.42 -2.54 -3.67
CA HIS A 265 -7.69 -2.44 -2.23
C HIS A 265 -7.06 -1.18 -1.60
N GLY A 266 -5.82 -0.84 -1.99
CA GLY A 266 -5.14 0.36 -1.51
C GLY A 266 -5.86 1.66 -1.89
N ALA A 267 -6.36 1.74 -3.12
CA ALA A 267 -7.17 2.86 -3.59
C ALA A 267 -8.53 2.91 -2.87
N ALA A 268 -9.19 1.76 -2.67
CA ALA A 268 -10.49 1.71 -1.97
C ALA A 268 -10.34 2.14 -0.51
N ALA A 269 -9.27 1.68 0.17
CA ALA A 269 -8.93 2.12 1.51
C ALA A 269 -8.69 3.63 1.57
N ARG A 270 -7.98 4.20 0.58
CA ARG A 270 -7.76 5.64 0.51
C ARG A 270 -9.07 6.40 0.39
N LEU A 271 -9.98 5.98 -0.48
CA LEU A 271 -11.30 6.61 -0.63
C LEU A 271 -12.13 6.50 0.64
N ALA A 272 -12.16 5.32 1.29
CA ALA A 272 -12.86 5.13 2.55
C ALA A 272 -12.36 6.10 3.63
N HIS A 273 -11.04 6.29 3.74
CA HIS A 273 -10.46 7.27 4.65
C HIS A 273 -10.84 8.71 4.28
N LEU A 274 -10.79 9.07 2.99
CA LEU A 274 -11.18 10.42 2.55
C LEU A 274 -12.66 10.70 2.83
N GLN A 275 -13.53 9.72 2.58
CA GLN A 275 -14.96 9.80 2.89
C GLN A 275 -15.20 9.91 4.40
N PHE A 276 -14.50 9.12 5.21
CA PHE A 276 -14.63 9.14 6.66
C PHE A 276 -14.24 10.49 7.28
N TYR A 277 -13.20 11.13 6.73
CA TYR A 277 -12.73 12.44 7.18
C TYR A 277 -13.37 13.62 6.45
N ASP A 278 -14.39 13.40 5.61
CA ASP A 278 -15.08 14.44 4.83
C ASP A 278 -14.12 15.27 3.97
N LYS A 279 -13.11 14.61 3.37
CA LYS A 279 -12.06 15.22 2.54
C LYS A 279 -12.27 15.04 1.04
N ILE A 280 -13.44 14.59 0.63
CA ILE A 280 -13.80 14.47 -0.79
C ILE A 280 -14.22 15.84 -1.30
N GLN A 281 -13.45 16.41 -2.23
CA GLN A 281 -13.64 17.78 -2.70
C GLN A 281 -14.83 17.93 -3.65
N ASP A 282 -15.11 16.92 -4.47
CA ASP A 282 -16.19 16.92 -5.47
C ASP A 282 -17.22 15.84 -5.13
N GLY A 283 -18.18 16.21 -4.27
CA GLY A 283 -19.27 15.32 -3.83
C GLY A 283 -20.10 14.77 -4.99
N PRO A 284 -20.63 15.62 -5.89
CA PRO A 284 -21.44 15.16 -7.02
C PRO A 284 -20.72 14.21 -7.97
N ALA A 285 -19.47 14.50 -8.35
CA ALA A 285 -18.70 13.60 -9.21
C ALA A 285 -18.38 12.27 -8.51
N TYR A 286 -18.10 12.32 -7.21
CA TYR A 286 -17.89 11.13 -6.40
C TYR A 286 -19.16 10.26 -6.29
N GLU A 287 -20.32 10.87 -6.06
CA GLU A 287 -21.60 10.16 -6.00
C GLU A 287 -21.94 9.52 -7.36
N ALA A 288 -21.75 10.26 -8.46
CA ALA A 288 -21.90 9.72 -9.81
C ALA A 288 -20.96 8.54 -10.05
N PHE A 289 -19.68 8.68 -9.70
CA PHE A 289 -18.70 7.59 -9.81
C PHE A 289 -19.11 6.36 -8.99
N MET A 290 -19.53 6.54 -7.73
CA MET A 290 -19.95 5.42 -6.88
C MET A 290 -21.22 4.73 -7.39
N SER A 291 -22.15 5.48 -8.00
CA SER A 291 -23.36 4.91 -8.61
C SER A 291 -23.05 4.06 -9.85
N GLN A 292 -22.03 4.45 -10.62
CA GLN A 292 -21.63 3.77 -11.85
C GLN A 292 -20.72 2.56 -11.58
N ASN A 293 -20.00 2.55 -10.45
CA ASN A 293 -19.00 1.53 -10.15
C ASN A 293 -19.30 0.85 -8.80
N PRO A 294 -20.30 -0.06 -8.75
CA PRO A 294 -20.73 -0.71 -7.50
C PRO A 294 -19.64 -1.55 -6.83
N GLN A 295 -18.63 -2.00 -7.58
CA GLN A 295 -17.48 -2.73 -7.04
C GLN A 295 -16.69 -1.87 -6.04
N TRP A 296 -16.52 -0.57 -6.30
CA TRP A 296 -15.88 0.35 -5.36
C TRP A 296 -16.70 0.52 -4.09
N VAL A 297 -18.03 0.64 -4.22
CA VAL A 297 -18.94 0.75 -3.06
C VAL A 297 -18.79 -0.48 -2.17
N ALA A 298 -18.79 -1.67 -2.76
CA ALA A 298 -18.60 -2.93 -2.04
C ALA A 298 -17.25 -3.00 -1.32
N ALA A 299 -16.17 -2.54 -1.96
CA ALA A 299 -14.83 -2.54 -1.37
C ALA A 299 -14.62 -1.48 -0.27
N ILE A 300 -15.24 -0.31 -0.42
CA ILE A 300 -15.13 0.81 0.54
C ILE A 300 -15.91 0.54 1.82
N LYS A 301 -17.12 -0.02 1.70
CA LYS A 301 -18.06 -0.22 2.82
C LYS A 301 -17.43 -0.89 4.05
N PRO A 302 -16.80 -2.09 3.97
CA PRO A 302 -16.23 -2.74 5.15
C PRO A 302 -15.08 -1.95 5.77
N ILE A 303 -14.31 -1.21 4.97
CA ILE A 303 -13.22 -0.36 5.46
C ILE A 303 -13.80 0.84 6.22
N TYR A 304 -14.82 1.47 5.66
CA TYR A 304 -15.53 2.59 6.28
C TYR A 304 -16.19 2.20 7.61
N GLU A 305 -16.88 1.05 7.66
CA GLU A 305 -17.48 0.50 8.88
C GLU A 305 -16.44 0.22 9.98
N LYS A 306 -15.26 -0.29 9.58
CA LYS A 306 -14.13 -0.47 10.51
C LYS A 306 -13.64 0.87 11.07
N LEU A 307 -13.54 1.91 10.24
CA LEU A 307 -13.15 3.26 10.68
C LEU A 307 -14.16 3.87 11.65
N LEU A 308 -15.47 3.71 11.39
CA LEU A 308 -16.53 4.13 12.31
C LEU A 308 -16.41 3.43 13.67
N THR A 309 -16.17 2.12 13.66
CA THR A 309 -15.99 1.32 14.88
C THR A 309 -14.76 1.78 15.66
N GLN A 310 -13.61 1.94 14.99
CA GLN A 310 -12.39 2.45 15.60
C GLN A 310 -12.55 3.86 16.19
N ALA A 311 -13.30 4.74 15.53
CA ALA A 311 -13.56 6.08 16.03
C ALA A 311 -14.47 6.08 17.27
N ARG A 312 -15.44 5.15 17.33
CA ARG A 312 -16.26 4.93 18.53
C ARG A 312 -15.41 4.43 19.69
N ASP A 313 -14.64 3.38 19.47
CA ASP A 313 -13.77 2.77 20.49
C ASP A 313 -12.70 3.74 20.98
N GLY A 314 -12.10 4.53 20.07
CA GLY A 314 -11.14 5.57 20.40
C GLY A 314 -11.77 6.69 21.22
N GLY A 315 -13.01 7.08 20.91
CA GLY A 315 -13.80 8.01 21.71
C GLY A 315 -14.08 7.49 23.12
N ASP A 316 -14.43 6.21 23.24
CA ASP A 316 -14.70 5.56 24.52
C ASP A 316 -13.43 5.44 25.36
N ARG A 317 -12.29 5.08 24.75
CA ARG A 317 -10.97 5.07 25.41
C ARG A 317 -10.58 6.46 25.90
N ALA A 318 -10.68 7.48 25.03
CA ALA A 318 -10.37 8.86 25.43
C ALA A 318 -11.26 9.36 26.57
N GLN A 319 -12.53 8.94 26.62
CA GLN A 319 -13.42 9.25 27.75
C GLN A 319 -13.04 8.52 29.04
N ARG A 320 -12.63 7.25 28.96
CA ARG A 320 -12.13 6.49 30.12
C ARG A 320 -10.85 7.14 30.67
N ASP A 321 -9.89 7.42 29.80
CA ASP A 321 -8.64 8.09 30.19
C ASP A 321 -8.90 9.46 30.84
N LEU A 322 -9.89 10.21 30.37
CA LEU A 322 -10.27 11.49 30.98
C LEU A 322 -10.93 11.31 32.36
N LYS A 323 -11.73 10.26 32.55
CA LYS A 323 -12.33 9.93 33.86
C LYS A 323 -11.25 9.50 34.85
N ASP A 324 -10.30 8.67 34.44
CA ASP A 324 -9.21 8.19 35.28
C ASP A 324 -8.28 9.35 35.68
N LYS A 325 -7.98 10.27 34.75
CA LYS A 325 -7.25 11.51 35.05
C LYS A 325 -8.00 12.42 36.04
N LYS A 326 -9.33 12.49 35.96
CA LYS A 326 -10.14 13.26 36.93
C LYS A 326 -10.17 12.58 38.30
N LEU A 327 -10.24 11.26 38.35
CA LEU A 327 -10.23 10.47 39.59
C LEU A 327 -8.90 10.67 40.32
N THR A 328 -7.80 10.46 39.63
CA THR A 328 -6.43 10.65 40.16
C THR A 328 -6.19 12.08 40.63
N HIS A 329 -6.67 13.10 39.91
CA HIS A 329 -6.57 14.49 40.37
C HIS A 329 -7.40 14.75 41.64
N LYS A 330 -8.58 14.13 41.76
CA LYS A 330 -9.41 14.22 42.97
C LYS A 330 -8.71 13.55 44.16
N GLU A 331 -8.18 12.35 43.97
CA GLU A 331 -7.42 11.62 45.00
C GLU A 331 -6.21 12.43 45.48
N GLN A 332 -5.42 13.00 44.56
CA GLN A 332 -4.30 13.87 44.91
C GLN A 332 -4.74 15.11 45.69
N LYS A 333 -5.89 15.70 45.35
CA LYS A 333 -6.44 16.84 46.07
C LYS A 333 -6.89 16.46 47.48
N ASP A 334 -7.48 15.29 47.65
CA ASP A 334 -7.91 14.78 48.95
C ASP A 334 -6.72 14.41 49.84
N ILE A 335 -5.64 13.85 49.28
CA ILE A 335 -4.36 13.62 49.99
C ILE A 335 -3.77 14.94 50.48
N ARG A 336 -3.64 15.95 49.61
CA ARG A 336 -3.12 17.28 50.00
C ARG A 336 -3.96 17.96 51.08
N ARG A 337 -5.28 17.74 51.08
CA ARG A 337 -6.16 18.24 52.14
C ARG A 337 -5.88 17.57 53.47
N LYS A 338 -5.69 16.25 53.48
CA LYS A 338 -5.31 15.51 54.70
C LYS A 338 -3.96 15.96 55.22
N GLU A 339 -2.93 16.00 54.36
CA GLU A 339 -1.59 16.48 54.74
C GLU A 339 -1.62 17.90 55.32
N LYS A 340 -2.48 18.77 54.78
CA LYS A 340 -2.65 20.13 55.31
C LYS A 340 -3.26 20.11 56.72
N VAL A 341 -4.28 19.29 56.96
CA VAL A 341 -4.89 19.14 58.29
C VAL A 341 -3.88 18.57 59.28
N ASP A 342 -3.15 17.51 58.90
CA ASP A 342 -2.14 16.88 59.76
C ASP A 342 -1.00 17.86 60.11
N LEU A 343 -0.60 18.73 59.17
CA LEU A 343 0.39 19.79 59.41
C LEU A 343 -0.14 20.89 60.35
N GLU A 344 -1.41 21.29 60.19
CA GLU A 344 -2.06 22.25 61.08
C GLU A 344 -2.14 21.70 62.52
N GLU A 345 -2.55 20.45 62.70
CA GLU A 345 -2.58 19.77 64.01
C GLU A 345 -1.19 19.65 64.64
N ALA A 346 -0.17 19.25 63.87
CA ALA A 346 1.20 19.15 64.35
C ALA A 346 1.76 20.53 64.79
N TYR A 347 1.42 21.58 64.05
CA TYR A 347 1.80 22.95 64.41
C TYR A 347 1.14 23.41 65.70
N GLU A 348 -0.15 23.12 65.89
CA GLU A 348 -0.87 23.41 67.14
C GLU A 348 -0.25 22.68 68.34
N GLN A 349 0.09 21.39 68.20
CA GLN A 349 0.78 20.63 69.25
C GLN A 349 2.15 21.21 69.60
N LEU A 350 2.90 21.66 68.60
CA LEU A 350 4.21 22.30 68.80
C LEU A 350 4.07 23.64 69.52
N LEU A 351 3.06 24.46 69.16
CA LEU A 351 2.74 25.70 69.86
C LEU A 351 2.37 25.44 71.33
N LEU A 352 1.50 24.46 71.59
CA LEU A 352 1.12 24.08 72.96
C LEU A 352 2.33 23.60 73.77
N SER A 353 3.19 22.79 73.18
CA SER A 353 4.43 22.31 73.80
C SER A 353 5.39 23.46 74.12
N ARG A 354 5.53 24.43 73.20
CA ARG A 354 6.34 25.63 73.41
C ARG A 354 5.78 26.51 74.55
N ILE A 355 4.47 26.71 74.60
CA ILE A 355 3.80 27.44 75.69
C ILE A 355 4.06 26.72 77.03
N ALA A 356 3.97 25.39 77.06
CA ALA A 356 4.25 24.60 78.26
C ALA A 356 5.71 24.76 78.74
N LEU A 357 6.67 24.72 77.82
CA LEU A 357 8.09 24.94 78.12
C LEU A 357 8.36 26.34 78.68
N VAL A 358 7.78 27.38 78.08
CA VAL A 358 7.91 28.77 78.59
C VAL A 358 7.32 28.90 80.00
N LYS A 359 6.14 28.30 80.26
CA LYS A 359 5.53 28.27 81.59
C LYS A 359 6.37 27.48 82.61
N ALA A 360 7.05 26.41 82.19
CA ALA A 360 7.95 25.64 83.05
C ALA A 360 9.22 26.44 83.39
N ALA A 361 9.81 27.10 82.40
CA ALA A 361 10.98 27.96 82.59
C ALA A 361 10.70 29.14 83.54
N GLY A 362 9.53 29.78 83.40
CA GLY A 362 9.07 30.83 84.33
C GLY A 362 9.00 30.36 85.78
N ARG A 363 8.41 29.18 86.03
CA ARG A 363 8.34 28.58 87.37
C ARG A 363 9.71 28.22 87.94
N ALA A 364 10.65 27.76 87.12
CA ALA A 364 12.01 27.47 87.56
C ALA A 364 12.78 28.75 87.97
N GLY A 365 12.54 29.86 87.28
CA GLY A 365 13.11 31.17 87.63
C GLY A 365 12.62 31.70 88.97
N GLU A 366 11.33 31.53 89.30
CA GLU A 366 10.77 31.91 90.60
C GLU A 366 11.37 31.11 91.78
N LEU A 367 11.78 29.86 91.54
CA LEU A 367 12.42 29.01 92.55
C LEU A 367 13.88 29.39 92.85
N HIS A 368 14.59 30.07 91.93
CA HIS A 368 15.97 30.54 92.14
C HIS A 368 16.04 31.96 92.74
N GLY A 369 14.91 32.67 92.86
CA GLY A 369 14.83 34.02 93.43
C GLY A 369 14.42 34.08 94.90
N ARG A 370 14.22 32.93 95.55
CA ARG A 370 14.05 32.79 97.00
C ARG A 370 15.29 32.13 97.57
#